data_AF-A0A318J6P0-F1
#
_entry.id   AF-A0A318J6P0-F1
#
_cell.length_a   1.000
_cell.length_b   1.000
_cell.length_c   1.000
_cell.angle_alpha   90.00
_cell.angle_beta   90.00
_cell.angle_gamma   90.00
#
_symmetry.space_group_name_H-M   'P 1'
#
loop_
_entity.id
_entity.type
_entity.pdbx_description
1 polymer ?
#
loop_
_entity_poly.entity_id
_entity_poly.type
_entity_poly.pdbx_seq_one_letter_code
_entity_poly.pdbx_strand_id
1 'polypeptide(L)'
;MNKLIWRTGKVSEIPELLMAATLEKSAAVGAVTVYHFKHDGQEKLAISLPDGQAIIIEPLPSGRPRRRRVDPLKAEPPGQLADVIDKS
;
A
#
# COMPACT_ATOMS: atom_id res chain seq x y z
N MET A 1 12.27 -3.82 8.79
CA MET A 1 11.36 -4.97 8.94
C MET A 1 10.12 -4.68 8.12
N ASN A 2 9.95 -5.34 6.96
CA ASN A 2 8.76 -5.12 6.13
C ASN A 2 7.56 -5.68 6.88
N LYS A 3 6.56 -4.84 7.13
CA LYS A 3 5.29 -5.29 7.70
C LYS A 3 4.57 -6.14 6.65
N LEU A 4 3.87 -7.17 7.09
CA LEU A 4 2.99 -7.95 6.22
C LEU A 4 1.56 -7.43 6.37
N ILE A 5 0.82 -7.47 5.29
CA ILE A 5 -0.63 -7.35 5.29
C ILE A 5 -1.23 -8.64 4.77
N TRP A 6 -2.45 -8.92 5.18
CA TRP A 6 -3.20 -10.07 4.69
C TRP A 6 -4.66 -9.70 4.47
N ARG A 7 -5.27 -10.37 3.51
CA ARG A 7 -6.70 -10.29 3.23
C ARG A 7 -7.27 -11.66 2.95
N THR A 8 -8.55 -11.84 3.25
CA THR A 8 -9.30 -12.99 2.76
C THR A 8 -9.84 -12.70 1.37
N GLY A 9 -9.99 -13.75 0.56
CA GLY A 9 -10.54 -13.73 -0.79
C GLY A 9 -11.15 -15.08 -1.13
N LYS A 10 -11.51 -15.28 -2.39
CA LYS A 10 -11.99 -16.58 -2.89
C LYS A 10 -10.84 -17.39 -3.47
N VAL A 11 -10.93 -18.71 -3.41
CA VAL A 11 -9.94 -19.60 -4.03
C VAL A 11 -9.81 -19.37 -5.56
N SER A 12 -10.89 -18.89 -6.19
CA SER A 12 -10.91 -18.54 -7.61
C SER A 12 -10.02 -17.36 -7.98
N GLU A 13 -9.61 -16.52 -7.02
CA GLU A 13 -8.66 -15.43 -7.25
C GLU A 13 -7.21 -15.95 -7.40
N ILE A 14 -6.90 -17.14 -6.86
CA ILE A 14 -5.52 -17.67 -6.88
C ILE A 14 -5.05 -17.93 -8.32
N PRO A 15 -5.81 -18.62 -9.20
CA PRO A 15 -5.41 -18.77 -10.60
C PRO A 15 -5.14 -17.44 -11.30
N GLU A 16 -5.99 -16.43 -11.09
CA GLU A 16 -5.81 -15.11 -11.69
C GLU A 16 -4.50 -14.44 -11.24
N LEU A 17 -4.18 -14.52 -9.95
CA LEU A 17 -2.91 -14.02 -9.40
C LEU A 17 -1.71 -14.78 -9.97
N LEU A 18 -1.82 -16.09 -10.12
CA LEU A 18 -0.74 -16.93 -10.62
C LEU A 18 -0.50 -16.76 -12.13
N MET A 19 -1.53 -16.37 -12.90
CA MET A 19 -1.36 -16.08 -14.34
C MET A 19 -0.46 -14.87 -14.60
N ALA A 20 -0.43 -13.91 -13.69
CA ALA A 20 0.40 -12.70 -13.79
C ALA A 20 1.72 -12.79 -12.99
N ALA A 21 2.00 -13.95 -12.38
CA ALA A 21 3.11 -14.12 -11.45
C ALA A 21 4.07 -15.25 -11.84
N THR A 22 5.25 -15.24 -11.25
CA THR A 22 6.16 -16.38 -11.26
C THR A 22 5.91 -17.23 -10.01
N LEU A 23 5.40 -18.44 -10.18
CA LEU A 23 5.26 -19.40 -9.08
C LEU A 23 6.64 -19.96 -8.71
N GLU A 24 7.09 -19.69 -7.49
CA GLU A 24 8.38 -20.16 -6.96
C GLU A 24 8.25 -21.54 -6.32
N LYS A 25 7.17 -21.75 -5.54
CA LYS A 25 6.92 -23.02 -4.85
C LYS A 25 5.44 -23.19 -4.56
N SER A 26 4.98 -24.43 -4.54
CA SER A 26 3.70 -24.80 -3.96
C SER A 26 3.84 -26.02 -3.05
N ALA A 27 2.96 -26.13 -2.06
CA ALA A 27 2.91 -27.28 -1.16
C ALA A 27 1.49 -27.49 -0.64
N ALA A 28 1.04 -28.75 -0.65
CA ALA A 28 -0.14 -29.16 0.12
C ALA A 28 0.27 -29.44 1.57
N VAL A 29 -0.40 -28.82 2.53
CA VAL A 29 -0.13 -28.97 3.97
C VAL A 29 -1.46 -29.29 4.66
N GLY A 30 -1.69 -30.56 4.96
CA GLY A 30 -2.99 -31.02 5.46
C GLY A 30 -4.10 -30.77 4.43
N ALA A 31 -5.13 -30.01 4.82
CA ALA A 31 -6.27 -29.68 3.96
C ALA A 31 -6.13 -28.34 3.21
N VAL A 32 -4.96 -27.68 3.30
CA VAL A 32 -4.70 -26.40 2.63
C VAL A 32 -3.59 -26.53 1.59
N THR A 33 -3.58 -25.64 0.61
CA THR A 33 -2.47 -25.52 -0.35
C THR A 33 -1.85 -24.13 -0.21
N VAL A 34 -0.54 -24.08 -0.06
CA VAL A 34 0.25 -22.85 0.03
C VAL A 34 0.96 -22.64 -1.29
N TYR A 35 0.87 -21.42 -1.81
CA TYR A 35 1.53 -20.96 -3.03
C TYR A 35 2.48 -19.82 -2.64
N HIS A 36 3.74 -19.95 -3.02
CA HIS A 36 4.74 -18.90 -2.95
C HIS A 36 5.05 -18.43 -4.37
N PHE A 37 4.83 -17.16 -4.62
CA PHE A 37 4.97 -16.59 -5.96
C PHE A 37 5.47 -15.15 -5.89
N LYS A 38 6.05 -14.70 -7.00
CA LYS A 38 6.53 -13.34 -7.18
C LYS A 38 5.67 -12.62 -8.19
N HIS A 39 5.10 -11.48 -7.79
CA HIS A 39 4.28 -10.62 -8.63
C HIS A 39 4.77 -9.17 -8.49
N ASP A 40 4.97 -8.46 -9.60
CA ASP A 40 5.55 -7.10 -9.62
C ASP A 40 6.87 -6.96 -8.83
N GLY A 41 7.71 -7.99 -8.88
CA GLY A 41 8.99 -7.99 -8.15
C GLY A 41 8.86 -8.23 -6.64
N GLN A 42 7.65 -8.39 -6.10
CA GLN A 42 7.39 -8.65 -4.69
C GLN A 42 7.02 -10.11 -4.43
N GLU A 43 7.56 -10.67 -3.36
CA GLU A 43 7.18 -11.99 -2.87
C GLU A 43 5.81 -11.94 -2.19
N LYS A 44 4.96 -12.91 -2.53
CA LYS A 44 3.61 -13.06 -1.99
C LYS A 44 3.34 -14.51 -1.64
N LEU A 45 2.43 -14.73 -0.70
CA LEU A 45 1.89 -16.04 -0.37
C LEU A 45 0.39 -16.04 -0.60
N ALA A 46 -0.13 -17.12 -1.18
CA ALA A 46 -1.55 -17.43 -1.19
C ALA A 46 -1.79 -18.77 -0.51
N ILE A 47 -2.84 -18.87 0.30
CA ILE A 47 -3.23 -20.11 0.98
C ILE A 47 -4.68 -20.40 0.59
N SER A 48 -4.91 -21.52 -0.09
CA SER A 48 -6.27 -22.01 -0.36
C SER A 48 -6.79 -22.82 0.82
N LEU A 49 -7.99 -22.49 1.28
CA LEU A 49 -8.68 -23.18 2.36
C LEU A 49 -9.71 -24.17 1.80
N PRO A 50 -10.04 -25.24 2.56
CA PRO A 50 -10.98 -26.27 2.11
C PRO A 50 -12.43 -25.80 1.98
N ASP A 51 -12.77 -24.64 2.57
CA ASP A 51 -14.08 -24.00 2.50
C ASP A 51 -14.25 -23.10 1.26
N GLY A 52 -13.28 -23.11 0.34
CA GLY A 52 -13.30 -22.30 -0.87
C GLY A 52 -12.82 -20.85 -0.67
N GLN A 53 -12.37 -20.49 0.54
CA GLN A 53 -11.70 -19.22 0.79
C GLN A 53 -10.22 -19.29 0.45
N ALA A 54 -9.61 -18.11 0.37
CA ALA A 54 -8.18 -17.94 0.26
C ALA A 54 -7.69 -16.85 1.23
N ILE A 55 -6.46 -16.99 1.71
CA ILE A 55 -5.73 -15.93 2.38
C ILE A 55 -4.60 -15.49 1.47
N ILE A 56 -4.54 -14.20 1.16
CA ILE A 56 -3.46 -13.58 0.38
C ILE A 56 -2.62 -12.75 1.34
N ILE A 57 -1.32 -13.00 1.36
CA ILE A 57 -0.35 -12.33 2.21
C ILE A 57 0.66 -11.63 1.30
N GLU A 58 0.85 -10.34 1.54
CA GLU A 58 1.78 -9.52 0.77
C GLU A 58 2.51 -8.52 1.69
N PRO A 59 3.71 -8.06 1.30
CA PRO A 59 4.39 -7.02 2.04
C PRO A 59 3.57 -5.72 1.97
N LEU A 60 3.48 -5.02 3.10
CA LEU A 60 2.92 -3.68 3.16
C LEU A 60 3.76 -2.79 2.23
N PRO A 61 3.20 -2.19 1.19
CA PRO A 61 3.95 -1.28 0.33
C PRO A 61 4.53 -0.16 1.18
N SER A 62 5.84 0.07 1.06
CA SER A 62 6.50 1.19 1.70
C SER A 62 5.97 2.48 1.07
N GLY A 63 4.98 3.09 1.72
CA GLY A 63 4.44 4.38 1.29
C GLY A 63 5.58 5.40 1.16
N ARG A 64 5.63 6.12 0.04
CA ARG A 64 6.53 7.27 -0.13
C ARG A 64 6.29 8.26 1.04
N PRO A 65 7.33 8.93 1.56
CA PRO A 65 7.16 9.93 2.61
C PRO A 65 6.09 10.94 2.21
N ARG A 66 5.03 11.06 3.02
CA ARG A 66 3.97 12.04 2.80
C ARG A 66 4.57 13.41 3.05
N ARG A 67 5.10 14.06 2.01
CA ARG A 67 5.59 15.45 2.10
C ARG A 67 4.41 16.31 2.55
N ARG A 68 4.50 16.83 3.78
CA ARG A 68 3.56 17.82 4.30
C ARG A 68 3.69 19.04 3.39
N ARG A 69 2.62 19.36 2.64
CA ARG A 69 2.55 20.64 1.94
C ARG A 69 2.48 21.70 3.03
N VAL A 70 3.54 22.50 3.15
CA VAL A 70 3.51 23.71 3.94
C VAL A 70 2.94 24.76 3.01
N ASP A 71 1.72 25.20 3.26
CA ASP A 71 1.22 26.39 2.60
C ASP A 71 2.12 27.55 3.04
N PRO A 72 2.72 28.31 2.09
CA PRO A 72 3.50 29.47 2.47
C PRO A 72 2.58 30.42 3.22
N LEU A 73 2.96 30.76 4.46
CA LEU A 73 2.36 31.88 5.18
C LEU A 73 2.42 33.08 4.25
N LYS A 74 1.25 33.59 3.88
CA LYS A 74 1.07 34.77 3.05
C LYS A 74 1.92 35.88 3.66
N ALA A 75 3.04 36.21 3.01
CA ALA A 75 3.87 37.32 3.41
C ALA A 75 3.03 38.59 3.25
N GLU A 76 2.69 39.25 4.36
CA GLU A 76 2.17 40.61 4.28
C GLU A 76 3.28 41.52 3.75
N PRO A 77 3.02 42.31 2.71
CA PRO A 77 4.01 43.25 2.19
C PRO A 77 4.31 44.32 3.25
N PRO A 78 5.59 44.68 3.46
CA PRO A 78 5.95 45.75 4.36
C PRO A 78 5.62 47.08 3.69
N GLY A 79 4.60 47.78 4.18
CA GLY A 79 4.33 49.14 3.75
C GLY A 79 2.88 49.57 3.84
N GLN A 80 2.36 49.76 5.06
CA GLN A 80 1.18 50.59 5.29
C GLN A 80 1.19 51.16 6.72
N LEU A 81 2.23 51.94 7.03
CA LEU A 81 2.25 52.87 8.16
C LEU A 81 2.89 54.18 7.69
N ALA A 82 2.26 54.84 6.72
CA ALA A 82 2.51 56.24 6.42
C ALA A 82 1.23 56.79 5.76
N ASP A 83 0.35 57.35 6.59
CA ASP A 83 -0.52 58.48 6.25
C ASP A 83 -1.52 58.72 7.39
N VAL A 84 -1.03 59.27 8.51
CA VAL A 84 -1.82 60.17 9.35
C VAL A 84 -0.87 61.24 9.89
N ILE A 85 -0.40 62.11 9.02
CA ILE A 85 0.02 63.46 9.42
C ILE A 85 -0.85 64.42 8.62
N ASP A 86 -1.42 65.36 9.36
CA ASP A 86 -2.02 66.62 8.92
C ASP A 86 -3.50 66.60 8.52
N LYS A 87 -4.34 67.12 9.42
CA LYS A 87 -5.41 68.06 9.08
C LYS A 87 -5.75 68.91 10.30
N SER A 88 -5.33 70.18 10.17
CA SER A 88 -5.82 71.45 10.71
C SER A 88 -7.05 71.44 11.61
#